data_AF-A0A2H1IU92-F1
#
_entry.id   AF-A0A2H1IU92-F1
#
_cell.length_a   1.000
_cell.length_b   1.000
_cell.length_c   1.000
_cell.angle_alpha   90.00
_cell.angle_beta   90.00
_cell.angle_gamma   90.00
#
_symmetry.space_group_name_H-M   'P 1'
#
loop_
_entity.id
_entity.type
_entity.pdbx_description
1 polymer ?
#
loop_
_entity_poly.entity_id
_entity_poly.type
_entity_poly.pdbx_seq_one_letter_code
_entity_poly.pdbx_strand_id
1 'polypeptide(L)'
;MAKPLARIAGDLLDEHGTTYAQQASIDLADRPAPLFQLLVLANLLAARIGADIAVAAARELWDAGLTTPRTCAPRRTASASPRRLPPLRREHCHPPGPHVRAAARGLRR
;
A
#
# COMPACT_ATOMS: atom_id res chain seq x y z
N MET A 1 6.96 31.83 -7.55
CA MET A 1 7.48 31.95 -6.17
C MET A 1 7.09 30.68 -5.41
N ALA A 2 7.73 29.56 -5.72
CA ALA A 2 7.58 28.26 -5.06
C ALA A 2 9.00 27.71 -4.93
N LYS A 3 9.59 27.75 -3.73
CA LYS A 3 11.01 27.39 -3.54
C LYS A 3 11.45 27.02 -2.12
N PRO A 4 10.79 27.46 -1.01
CA PRO A 4 11.23 27.06 0.33
C PRO A 4 10.98 25.58 0.62
N LEU A 5 9.77 25.09 0.31
CA LEU A 5 9.38 23.70 0.59
C LEU A 5 10.13 22.70 -0.28
N ALA A 6 10.46 23.05 -1.52
CA ALA A 6 11.24 22.19 -2.40
C ALA A 6 12.67 21.98 -1.88
N ARG A 7 13.26 23.02 -1.27
CA ARG A 7 14.56 22.90 -0.61
C ARG A 7 14.48 22.04 0.64
N ILE A 8 13.51 22.30 1.52
CA ILE A 8 13.33 21.51 2.75
C ILE A 8 13.06 20.03 2.42
N ALA A 9 12.22 19.77 1.42
CA ALA A 9 11.96 18.41 0.97
C ALA A 9 13.22 17.75 0.39
N GLY A 10 14.04 18.49 -0.36
CA GLY A 10 15.34 18.01 -0.85
C GLY A 10 16.28 17.63 0.29
N ASP A 11 16.49 18.55 1.23
CA ASP A 11 17.37 18.34 2.39
C ASP A 11 16.93 17.11 3.22
N LEU A 12 15.60 16.91 3.40
CA LEU A 12 15.05 15.74 4.09
C LEU A 12 15.26 14.42 3.32
N LEU A 13 15.18 14.45 1.98
CA LEU A 13 15.43 13.26 1.16
C LEU A 13 16.93 12.92 1.10
N ASP A 14 17.80 13.92 1.16
CA ASP A 14 19.25 13.68 1.26
C ASP A 14 19.62 13.01 2.60
N GLU A 15 18.94 13.37 3.69
CA GLU A 15 19.17 12.79 5.02
C GLU A 15 18.48 11.44 5.25
N HIS A 16 17.21 11.30 4.82
CA HIS A 16 16.38 10.13 5.10
C HIS A 16 16.17 9.19 3.91
N GLY A 17 16.64 9.56 2.72
CA GLY A 17 16.59 8.76 1.50
C GLY A 17 15.30 8.92 0.70
N THR A 18 14.64 7.81 0.37
CA THR A 18 13.52 7.78 -0.58
C THR A 18 12.17 8.01 0.09
N THR A 19 11.24 8.62 -0.63
CA THR A 19 9.83 8.74 -0.18
C THR A 19 9.16 7.37 -0.06
N TYR A 20 8.13 7.26 0.80
CA TYR A 20 7.31 6.05 0.87
C TYR A 20 6.70 5.66 -0.47
N ALA A 21 6.35 6.62 -1.32
CA ALA A 21 5.85 6.34 -2.67
C ALA A 21 6.91 5.61 -3.52
N GLN A 22 8.15 6.09 -3.52
CA GLN A 22 9.27 5.44 -4.22
C GLN A 22 9.65 4.10 -3.59
N GLN A 23 9.67 4.01 -2.26
CA GLN A 23 9.87 2.74 -1.57
C GLN A 23 8.79 1.74 -1.96
N ALA A 24 7.58 2.20 -2.21
CA ALA A 24 6.52 1.36 -2.68
C ALA A 24 6.49 1.24 -4.23
N SER A 25 7.55 1.60 -4.95
CA SER A 25 7.59 1.47 -6.43
C SER A 25 6.45 2.21 -7.16
N ILE A 26 5.90 3.28 -6.55
CA ILE A 26 4.89 4.15 -7.16
C ILE A 26 5.61 5.26 -7.93
N ASP A 27 5.44 5.28 -9.25
CA ASP A 27 5.80 6.41 -10.10
C ASP A 27 4.74 7.51 -9.95
N LEU A 28 5.00 8.46 -9.04
CA LEU A 28 4.03 9.51 -8.71
C LEU A 28 3.91 10.52 -9.86
N ALA A 29 2.81 10.41 -10.60
CA ALA A 29 2.40 11.33 -11.64
C ALA A 29 0.95 11.78 -11.39
N ASP A 30 0.57 12.93 -11.94
CA ASP A 30 -0.80 13.43 -11.88
C ASP A 30 -1.73 12.66 -12.83
N ARG A 31 -1.96 11.39 -12.46
CA ARG A 31 -2.76 10.40 -13.18
C ARG A 31 -3.59 9.62 -12.16
N PRO A 32 -4.80 9.18 -12.52
CA PRO A 32 -5.73 8.57 -11.56
C PRO A 32 -5.20 7.28 -10.93
N ALA A 33 -4.42 6.48 -11.66
CA ALA A 33 -3.86 5.24 -11.13
C ALA A 33 -2.76 5.47 -10.07
N PRO A 34 -1.67 6.22 -10.32
CA PRO A 34 -0.69 6.55 -9.29
C PRO A 34 -1.27 7.25 -8.05
N LEU A 35 -2.24 8.16 -8.23
CA LEU A 35 -2.90 8.84 -7.10
C LEU A 35 -3.74 7.87 -6.26
N PHE A 36 -4.42 6.91 -6.88
CA PHE A 36 -5.11 5.85 -6.15
C PHE A 36 -4.13 4.97 -5.36
N GLN A 37 -2.98 4.60 -5.95
CA GLN A 37 -1.96 3.82 -5.25
C GLN A 37 -1.40 4.57 -4.04
N LEU A 38 -1.18 5.88 -4.17
CA LEU A 38 -0.77 6.75 -3.07
C LEU A 38 -1.82 6.80 -1.97
N LEU A 39 -3.11 6.91 -2.32
CA LEU A 39 -4.22 6.91 -1.36
C LEU A 39 -4.27 5.58 -0.58
N VAL A 40 -4.09 4.45 -1.26
CA VAL A 40 -4.05 3.13 -0.61
C VAL A 40 -2.88 3.05 0.35
N LEU A 41 -1.68 3.47 -0.07
CA LEU A 41 -0.50 3.51 0.79
C LEU A 41 -0.72 4.41 2.02
N ALA A 42 -1.30 5.59 1.84
CA ALA A 42 -1.62 6.51 2.94
C ALA A 42 -2.60 5.88 3.94
N ASN A 43 -3.60 5.15 3.44
CA ASN A 43 -4.57 4.45 4.30
C ASN A 43 -3.91 3.30 5.09
N LEU A 44 -2.96 2.57 4.49
CA LEU A 44 -2.18 1.54 5.19
C LEU A 44 -1.32 2.17 6.30
N LEU A 45 -0.65 3.28 6.04
CA LEU A 45 0.16 4.00 7.02
C LEU A 45 -0.70 4.54 8.18
N ALA A 46 -1.92 5.00 7.89
CA ALA A 46 -2.86 5.47 8.90
C ALA A 46 -3.37 4.36 9.83
N ALA A 47 -3.35 3.10 9.39
CA ALA A 47 -3.82 1.95 10.17
C ALA A 47 -2.90 1.55 11.35
N ARG A 48 -1.78 2.26 11.57
CA ARG A 48 -0.75 1.99 12.59
C ARG A 48 -0.06 0.61 12.46
N ILE A 49 0.02 0.09 11.23
CA ILE A 49 0.94 -1.00 10.89
C ILE A 49 2.26 -0.32 10.49
N GLY A 50 3.41 -0.75 11.04
CA GLY A 50 4.68 -0.06 10.83
C GLY A 50 4.97 0.26 9.36
N ALA A 51 5.69 1.36 9.09
CA ALA A 51 5.84 1.89 7.73
C ALA A 51 6.39 0.85 6.74
N ASP A 52 7.35 0.02 7.17
CA ASP A 52 7.91 -1.06 6.35
C ASP A 52 6.86 -2.12 5.98
N ILE A 53 5.94 -2.44 6.90
CA ILE A 53 4.83 -3.36 6.64
C ILE A 53 3.85 -2.72 5.67
N ALA A 54 3.55 -1.43 5.81
CA ALA A 54 2.65 -0.73 4.92
C ALA A 54 3.20 -0.69 3.48
N VAL A 55 4.48 -0.37 3.31
CA VAL A 55 5.17 -0.39 2.01
C VAL A 55 5.19 -1.80 1.43
N ALA A 56 5.54 -2.80 2.24
CA ALA A 56 5.54 -4.19 1.80
C ALA A 56 4.15 -4.64 1.36
N ALA A 57 3.11 -4.37 2.15
CA ALA A 57 1.74 -4.72 1.82
C ALA A 57 1.29 -4.04 0.53
N ALA A 58 1.64 -2.78 0.33
CA ALA A 58 1.30 -2.07 -0.89
C ALA A 58 1.97 -2.68 -2.13
N ARG A 59 3.24 -3.12 -2.03
CA ARG A 59 3.93 -3.86 -3.10
C ARG A 59 3.20 -5.15 -3.47
N GLU A 60 2.79 -5.94 -2.49
CA GLU A 60 2.01 -7.16 -2.74
C GLU A 60 0.68 -6.86 -3.43
N LEU A 61 0.03 -5.72 -3.14
CA LEU A 61 -1.18 -5.31 -3.85
C LEU A 61 -0.91 -5.00 -5.33
N TRP A 62 0.19 -4.31 -5.65
CA TRP A 62 0.52 -4.01 -7.04
C TRP A 62 0.95 -5.25 -7.82
N ASP A 63 1.69 -6.16 -7.19
CA ASP A 63 2.04 -7.45 -7.77
C ASP A 63 0.79 -8.31 -8.05
N ALA A 64 -0.25 -8.18 -7.21
CA ALA A 64 -1.56 -8.78 -7.45
C ALA A 64 -2.42 -8.05 -8.51
N GLY A 65 -1.91 -6.98 -9.13
CA GLY A 65 -2.63 -6.18 -10.12
C GLY A 65 -3.69 -5.24 -9.54
N LEU A 66 -3.69 -5.03 -8.23
CA LEU A 66 -4.66 -4.20 -7.50
C LEU A 66 -4.25 -2.72 -7.50
N THR A 67 -4.12 -2.13 -8.69
CA THR A 67 -3.55 -0.79 -8.91
C THR A 67 -4.59 0.30 -9.16
N THR A 68 -5.87 -0.06 -9.32
CA THR A 68 -6.97 0.88 -9.60
C THR A 68 -8.19 0.58 -8.71
N PRO A 69 -9.11 1.54 -8.52
CA PRO A 69 -10.34 1.29 -7.78
C PRO A 69 -11.16 0.13 -8.35
N ARG A 70 -11.14 -0.03 -9.68
CA ARG A 70 -11.91 -1.07 -10.38
C ARG A 70 -11.34 -2.47 -10.17
N THR A 71 -10.02 -2.60 -10.01
CA THR A 71 -9.36 -3.87 -9.71
C THR A 71 -9.44 -4.22 -8.22
N CYS A 72 -9.45 -3.22 -7.34
CA CYS A 72 -9.60 -3.41 -5.88
C CYS A 72 -11.04 -3.63 -5.43
N ALA A 73 -12.03 -3.10 -6.16
CA ALA A 73 -13.42 -3.30 -5.82
C ALA A 73 -13.79 -4.77 -6.04
N PRO A 74 -14.48 -5.42 -5.09
CA PRO A 74 -15.10 -6.69 -5.38
C PRO A 74 -16.01 -6.48 -6.59
N ARG A 75 -15.92 -7.38 -7.57
CA ARG A 75 -16.88 -7.41 -8.67
C ARG A 75 -18.26 -7.43 -8.00
N ARG A 76 -19.05 -6.37 -8.20
CA ARG A 76 -20.42 -6.27 -7.65
C ARG A 76 -21.26 -7.38 -8.27
N THR A 77 -21.17 -8.58 -7.71
CA THR A 77 -22.19 -9.60 -7.85
C THR A 77 -23.40 -9.03 -7.13
N ALA A 78 -24.52 -8.91 -7.84
CA ALA A 78 -25.75 -8.40 -7.26
C ALA A 78 -26.07 -9.16 -5.97
N SER A 79 -26.31 -8.42 -4.88
CA SER A 79 -26.74 -8.90 -3.56
C SER A 79 -25.91 -10.02 -2.91
N ALA A 80 -24.96 -9.64 -2.04
CA ALA A 80 -24.63 -10.47 -0.89
C ALA A 80 -25.20 -9.77 0.35
N SER A 81 -26.40 -10.20 0.76
CA SER A 81 -26.95 -9.93 2.10
C SER A 81 -25.90 -10.28 3.16
N PRO A 82 -25.84 -9.64 4.35
CA PRO A 82 -24.85 -9.97 5.39
C PRO A 82 -25.15 -11.36 5.96
N ARG A 83 -24.75 -12.40 5.22
CA ARG A 83 -24.71 -13.77 5.72
C ARG A 83 -23.56 -13.84 6.71
N ARG A 84 -23.86 -14.43 7.87
CA ARG A 84 -22.92 -14.91 8.88
C ARG A 84 -21.66 -15.43 8.18
N LEU A 85 -20.51 -14.77 8.36
CA LEU A 85 -19.27 -15.14 7.67
C LEU A 85 -18.96 -16.60 8.02
N PRO A 86 -18.87 -17.53 7.05
CA PRO A 86 -18.30 -18.83 7.31
C PRO A 86 -16.84 -18.63 7.79
N PRO A 87 -16.29 -19.55 8.60
CA PRO A 87 -14.88 -19.47 8.96
C PRO A 87 -14.05 -19.29 7.69
N LEU A 88 -13.19 -18.26 7.67
CA LEU A 88 -12.35 -17.96 6.53
C LEU A 88 -11.58 -19.22 6.17
N ARG A 89 -11.97 -19.86 5.08
CA ARG A 89 -11.29 -21.04 4.59
C ARG A 89 -9.89 -20.61 4.15
N ARG A 90 -8.88 -21.33 4.62
CA ARG A 90 -7.45 -21.02 4.35
C ARG A 90 -7.14 -20.86 2.86
N GLU A 91 -7.92 -21.48 1.99
CA GLU A 91 -7.82 -21.37 0.53
C GLU A 91 -8.01 -19.95 -0.05
N HIS A 92 -8.65 -19.01 0.66
CA HIS A 92 -8.82 -17.62 0.18
C HIS A 92 -7.76 -16.65 0.70
N CYS A 93 -6.90 -17.06 1.63
CA CYS A 93 -5.78 -16.26 2.05
C CYS A 93 -4.69 -16.35 1.00
N HIS A 94 -4.48 -15.28 0.24
CA HIS A 94 -3.21 -15.10 -0.46
C HIS A 94 -2.11 -15.13 0.61
N PRO A 95 -1.11 -16.03 0.52
CA PRO A 95 -0.02 -16.03 1.49
C PRO A 95 0.63 -14.65 1.47
N PRO A 96 0.98 -14.08 2.65
CA PRO A 96 1.70 -12.82 2.68
C PRO A 96 2.97 -13.00 1.85
N GLY A 97 3.16 -12.16 0.84
CA GLY A 97 4.28 -12.33 -0.04
C GLY A 97 5.61 -12.03 0.64
N PRO A 98 6.71 -12.18 -0.11
CA PRO A 98 8.06 -12.17 0.45
C PRO A 98 8.36 -10.89 1.23
N HIS A 99 7.78 -9.75 0.84
CA HIS A 99 8.04 -8.46 1.46
C HIS A 99 7.36 -8.34 2.83
N VAL A 100 6.10 -8.74 2.95
CA VAL A 100 5.36 -8.68 4.23
C VAL A 100 5.94 -9.68 5.23
N ARG A 101 6.35 -10.87 4.75
CA ARG A 101 7.02 -11.87 5.60
C ARG A 101 8.39 -11.41 6.09
N ALA A 102 9.14 -10.69 5.27
CA ALA A 102 10.42 -10.10 5.67
C ALA A 102 10.22 -9.00 6.71
N ALA A 103 9.29 -8.07 6.49
CA ALA A 103 8.97 -6.99 7.43
C ALA A 103 8.50 -7.54 8.79
N ALA A 104 7.61 -8.54 8.81
CA ALA A 104 7.10 -9.14 10.05
C ALA A 104 8.17 -9.92 10.85
N ARG A 105 9.28 -10.34 10.24
CA ARG A 105 10.42 -10.93 10.96
C ARG A 105 11.27 -9.86 11.65
N GLY A 106 11.31 -8.63 11.13
CA GLY A 106 12.02 -7.50 11.73
C GLY A 106 11.38 -7.01 13.03
N LEU A 107 10.04 -7.01 13.12
CA LEU A 107 9.29 -6.56 14.31
C LEU A 107 9.33 -7.50 15.53
N ARG A 108 9.92 -8.70 15.40
CA ARG A 108 10.06 -9.64 16.53
C ARG A 108 11.40 -9.49 17.27
N ARG A 109 12.20 -8.48 16.92
CA ARG A 109 13.41 -8.06 17.62
C ARG A 109 13.14 -6.74 18.34
#